data_AF-A0A7W1I832-F1
#
_entry.id   AF-A0A7W1I832-F1
#
_cell.length_a   1.000
_cell.length_b   1.000
_cell.length_c   1.000
_cell.angle_alpha   90.00
_cell.angle_beta   90.00
_cell.angle_gamma   90.00
#
_symmetry.space_group_name_H-M   'P 1'
#
loop_
_entity.id
_entity.type
_entity.pdbx_description
1 polymer ?
#
loop_
_entity_poly.entity_id
_entity_poly.type
_entity_poly.pdbx_seq_one_letter_code
_entity_poly.pdbx_strand_id
1 'polypeptide(L)' 'LKVEGDLRRDIAQDINRKKEINSYQGIRHRRGLPVRGQRTHTNARTRKGPKKTVAGKKKVRK' A
#
# COMPACT_ATOMS: atom_id res chain seq x y z
N LEU A 1 15.80 -19.16 15.98
CA LEU A 1 15.06 -18.59 14.83
C LEU A 1 13.84 -17.88 15.38
N LYS A 2 13.60 -16.61 15.01
CA LYS A 2 12.33 -15.95 15.36
C LYS A 2 11.27 -16.46 14.40
N VAL A 3 10.17 -17.02 14.91
CA VAL A 3 9.12 -17.64 14.10
C VAL A 3 7.76 -17.09 14.52
N GLU A 4 6.80 -17.17 13.62
CA GLU A 4 5.38 -16.86 13.85
C GLU A 4 5.13 -15.45 14.41
N GLY A 5 4.74 -15.35 15.68
CA GLY A 5 4.29 -14.12 16.33
C GLY A 5 5.41 -13.11 16.51
N ASP A 6 6.57 -13.57 16.96
CA ASP A 6 7.70 -12.68 17.24
C ASP A 6 8.22 -12.04 15.96
N LEU A 7 8.33 -12.82 14.88
CA LEU A 7 8.73 -12.30 13.57
C LEU A 7 7.70 -11.29 13.02
N ARG A 8 6.40 -11.54 13.23
CA ARG A 8 5.35 -10.60 12.80
C ARG A 8 5.41 -9.28 13.57
N ARG A 9 5.69 -9.33 14.88
CA ARG A 9 5.85 -8.13 15.73
C ARG A 9 7.06 -7.31 15.29
N ASP A 10 8.20 -7.94 15.06
CA ASP A 10 9.41 -7.27 14.60
C ASP A 10 9.19 -6.56 13.25
N ILE A 11 8.59 -7.25 12.27
CA ILE A 11 8.29 -6.66 10.95
C ILE A 11 7.31 -5.49 11.08
N ALA A 12 6.31 -5.60 11.97
CA ALA A 12 5.37 -4.51 12.21
C ALA A 12 6.06 -3.28 12.82
N GLN A 13 6.97 -3.49 13.79
CA GLN A 13 7.78 -2.43 14.37
C GLN A 13 8.66 -1.75 13.32
N ASP A 14 9.29 -2.51 12.43
CA ASP A 14 10.09 -1.96 11.33
C ASP A 14 9.28 -1.08 10.36
N ILE A 15 8.06 -1.50 10.03
CA ILE A 15 7.17 -0.72 9.16
C ILE A 15 6.70 0.55 9.87
N ASN A 16 6.41 0.47 11.17
CA ASN A 16 5.98 1.63 11.96
C ASN A 16 7.10 2.65 12.12
N ARG A 17 8.32 2.22 12.44
CA ARG A 17 9.52 3.07 12.45
C ARG A 17 9.70 3.84 11.15
N LYS A 18 9.55 3.18 9.99
CA LYS A 18 9.64 3.86 8.68
C LYS A 18 8.55 4.91 8.46
N LYS A 19 7.34 4.68 8.99
CA LYS A 19 6.20 5.62 8.92
C LYS A 19 6.39 6.81 9.85
N GLU A 20 6.96 6.61 11.04
CA GLU A 20 7.21 7.66 12.05
C GLU A 20 8.27 8.64 11.56
N ILE A 21 9.39 8.12 11.04
CA ILE A 21 10.49 8.94 10.47
C ILE A 21 10.05 9.66 9.17
N ASN A 22 8.85 9.37 8.63
CA ASN A 22 8.35 9.92 7.37
C ASN A 22 9.27 9.68 6.16
N SER A 23 10.02 8.57 6.16
CA SER A 23 10.80 8.13 4.99
C SER A 23 9.90 7.93 3.77
N TYR A 24 10.47 7.98 2.55
CA TYR A 24 9.71 7.71 1.32
C TYR A 24 8.92 6.40 1.42
N GLN A 25 9.58 5.33 1.87
CA GLN A 25 8.93 4.03 2.06
C GLN A 25 7.77 4.11 3.06
N GLY A 26 7.95 4.81 4.17
CA GLY A 26 6.91 5.05 5.18
C GLY A 26 5.67 5.75 4.61
N ILE A 27 5.88 6.81 3.82
CA ILE A 27 4.78 7.54 3.15
C ILE A 27 4.01 6.59 2.21
N ARG A 28 4.73 5.73 1.47
CA ARG A 28 4.10 4.72 0.58
C ARG A 28 3.34 3.66 1.38
N HIS A 29 3.89 3.20 2.52
CA HIS A 29 3.19 2.29 3.43
C HIS A 29 1.90 2.91 3.98
N ARG A 30 1.93 4.19 4.38
CA ARG A 30 0.76 4.93 4.89
C ARG A 30 -0.32 5.11 3.82
N ARG A 31 0.08 5.42 2.58
CA ARG A 31 -0.84 5.64 1.44
C ARG A 31 -1.34 4.35 0.76
N GLY A 32 -0.94 3.17 1.22
CA GLY A 32 -1.32 1.90 0.57
C GLY A 32 -0.79 1.79 -0.86
N LEU A 33 0.43 2.29 -1.11
CA LEU A 33 1.08 2.24 -2.42
C LEU A 33 2.29 1.30 -2.41
N PRO A 34 2.68 0.78 -3.59
CA PRO A 34 3.90 0.00 -3.71
C PRO A 34 5.14 0.81 -3.31
N VAL A 35 6.07 0.14 -2.62
CA VAL A 35 7.18 0.79 -1.89
C VAL A 35 8.50 0.77 -2.67
N ARG A 36 8.70 -0.21 -3.57
CA ARG A 36 9.97 -0.45 -4.30
C ARG A 36 10.05 0.28 -5.65
N GLY A 37 9.48 1.49 -5.76
CA GLY A 37 9.53 2.26 -7.01
C GLY A 37 8.70 1.72 -8.18
N GLN A 38 7.79 0.78 -7.92
CA GLN A 38 6.94 0.17 -8.94
C GLN A 38 5.91 1.17 -9.50
N ARG A 39 5.58 1.04 -10.79
CA ARG A 39 4.58 1.87 -11.47
C ARG A 39 3.23 1.79 -10.78
N THR A 40 2.62 2.93 -10.45
CA THR A 40 1.31 2.98 -9.75
C THR A 40 0.15 3.37 -10.64
N HIS A 41 0.41 3.85 -11.85
CA HIS A 41 -0.63 4.36 -12.75
C HIS A 41 -1.57 3.24 -13.23
N THR A 42 -1.01 2.14 -13.74
CA THR A 42 -1.77 1.04 -14.35
C THR A 42 -1.96 -0.13 -13.36
N ASN A 43 -0.86 -0.75 -12.93
CA ASN A 43 -0.87 -2.01 -12.19
C ASN A 43 -0.36 -1.81 -10.77
N ALA A 44 -1.24 -1.91 -9.77
CA ALA A 44 -0.86 -1.89 -8.34
C ALA A 44 -2.00 -2.40 -7.44
N ARG A 45 -2.89 -3.26 -7.96
CA ARG A 45 -4.14 -3.63 -7.28
C ARG A 45 -3.91 -4.41 -5.99
N THR A 46 -2.90 -5.27 -5.93
CA THR A 46 -2.55 -6.01 -4.69
C THR A 46 -2.30 -5.08 -3.51
N ARG A 47 -1.76 -3.87 -3.75
CA ARG A 47 -1.51 -2.88 -2.69
C ARG A 47 -2.62 -1.85 -2.54
N LYS A 48 -3.23 -1.41 -3.65
CA LYS A 48 -4.34 -0.42 -3.67
C LYS A 48 -5.72 -0.99 -3.30
N GLY A 49 -5.87 -2.31 -3.29
CA GLY A 49 -7.14 -3.01 -3.10
C GLY A 49 -7.99 -3.15 -4.38
N PRO A 50 -9.26 -3.59 -4.27
CA PRO A 50 -10.20 -3.75 -5.39
C PRO A 50 -10.56 -2.43 -6.09
N LYS A 51 -10.87 -2.48 -7.39
CA LYS A 51 -11.16 -1.29 -8.22
C LYS A 51 -12.44 -0.59 -7.73
N LYS A 52 -12.27 0.46 -6.93
CA LYS A 52 -13.33 1.42 -6.64
C LYS A 52 -13.62 2.19 -7.93
N THR A 53 -14.73 1.85 -8.59
CA THR A 53 -15.27 2.64 -9.69
C THR A 53 -15.82 3.94 -9.11
N VAL A 54 -15.39 5.09 -9.62
CA VAL A 54 -16.05 6.36 -9.30
C VAL A 54 -17.39 6.34 -10.01
N ALA A 55 -18.48 6.08 -9.28
CA ALA A 55 -19.83 6.22 -9.81
C ALA A 55 -20.01 7.68 -10.22
N GLY A 56 -20.23 7.95 -11.51
CA GLY A 56 -20.36 9.31 -12.04
C GLY A 56 -19.84 9.54 -13.47
N LYS A 57 -19.14 8.57 -14.09
CA LYS A 57 -18.89 8.67 -15.54
C LYS A 57 -20.16 8.26 -16.29
N LYS A 58 -20.91 9.29 -16.72
CA LYS A 58 -22.02 9.31 -17.69
C LYS A 58 -22.16 7.98 -18.43
N LYS A 59 -23.28 7.27 -18.22
CA LYS A 59 -23.71 6.22 -19.17
C LYS A 59 -23.72 6.89 -20.55
N VAL A 60 -22.84 6.47 -21.45
CA VAL A 60 -23.04 6.74 -22.87
C VAL A 60 -24.29 5.96 -23.22
N ARG A 61 -25.43 6.66 -23.23
CA ARG A 61 -26.65 6.12 -23.83
C ARG A 61 -26.32 5.94 -25.30
N LYS A 62 -26.50 4.70 -25.78
CA LYS A 62 -26.53 4.41 -27.20
C LYS A 62 -27.75 5.10 -27.81
#